data_AF-A0A3M2KSV5-F1
#
_entry.id   AF-A0A3M2KSV5-F1
#
_cell.length_a   1.000
_cell.length_b   1.000
_cell.length_c   1.000
_cell.angle_alpha   90.00
_cell.angle_beta   90.00
_cell.angle_gamma   90.00
#
_symmetry.space_group_name_H-M   'P 1'
#
loop_
_entity.id
_entity.type
_entity.pdbx_description
1 polymer ?
#
loop_
_entity_poly.entity_id
_entity_poly.type
_entity_poly.pdbx_seq_one_letter_code
_entity_poly.pdbx_strand_id
1 'polypeptide(L)'
;MPAKYDEATKAKAVRLVVEHRDDYDSEWAAITAVSSRLGMTAETLRKWIRQAAIDTGTAEGVSTESAKVIREQKRKIAELEQTIEILKAATNFLRAGERPATPVICAFIAEHRARFGVASICRALTAHGVKIAPRTFHAWARRAPSKRALWDTTVTEILAGYYEPGPDGRRAPESLYGAEKMWAHLQRHGIAVARCTVERLMREHGWRGVTRRKKVRTTEPDPAASRAPDLVDRQFRVPGPNMLLVADFTYVRLVTGVFVYTAFVIDAYAGRILGWECSTSKTTGFVESAIRQAAAIRAREGHPLAGNTIHHSDAGSQYTAWRLGDTLMLSGMVPSIGSVGDAYDNALAETTIGLYKTEAIRDDSPFRRGPLRRLADVELLTADWVGWFNNTRLMHRLGRKPPVEFEADYYADLTQQPAGVR
;
A
#
# COMPACT_ATOMS: atom_id res chain seq x y z
N MET A 1 -46.28 24.74 -22.42
CA MET A 1 -47.24 25.36 -23.36
C MET A 1 -48.36 25.96 -22.53
N PRO A 2 -48.57 27.28 -22.52
CA PRO A 2 -49.76 27.86 -21.89
C PRO A 2 -51.02 27.29 -22.58
N ALA A 3 -52.07 27.02 -21.80
CA ALA A 3 -53.33 26.53 -22.36
C ALA A 3 -53.94 27.61 -23.28
N LYS A 4 -54.33 27.22 -24.49
CA LYS A 4 -54.87 28.12 -25.52
C LYS A 4 -56.23 28.75 -25.12
N TYR A 5 -56.92 28.15 -24.15
CA TYR A 5 -58.20 28.62 -23.61
C TYR A 5 -58.16 28.51 -22.08
N ASP A 6 -58.77 29.45 -21.37
CA ASP A 6 -58.90 29.41 -19.91
C ASP A 6 -60.06 28.49 -19.46
N GLU A 7 -60.09 28.15 -18.16
CA GLU A 7 -61.14 27.26 -17.62
C GLU A 7 -62.54 27.91 -17.64
N ALA A 8 -62.63 29.24 -17.58
CA ALA A 8 -63.89 29.96 -17.69
C ALA A 8 -64.52 29.80 -19.09
N THR A 9 -63.71 29.93 -20.15
CA THR A 9 -64.13 29.73 -21.54
C THR A 9 -64.53 28.28 -21.79
N LYS A 10 -63.78 27.32 -21.24
CA LYS A 10 -64.10 25.89 -21.33
C LYS A 10 -65.42 25.55 -20.64
N ALA A 11 -65.65 26.01 -19.42
CA ALA A 11 -66.90 25.80 -18.69
C ALA A 11 -68.11 26.42 -19.41
N LYS A 12 -67.95 27.64 -19.95
CA LYS A 12 -68.98 28.32 -20.74
C LYS A 12 -69.32 27.56 -22.02
N ALA A 13 -68.31 27.06 -22.73
CA ALA A 13 -68.50 26.32 -23.98
C ALA A 13 -69.22 24.98 -23.76
N VAL A 14 -68.85 24.23 -22.72
CA VAL A 14 -69.54 22.98 -22.33
C VAL A 14 -70.98 23.26 -21.95
N ARG A 15 -71.23 24.29 -21.13
CA ARG A 15 -72.59 24.68 -20.72
C ARG A 15 -73.48 25.05 -21.90
N LEU A 16 -72.98 25.85 -22.84
CA LEU A 16 -73.72 26.24 -24.05
C LEU A 16 -74.15 25.05 -24.90
N VAL A 17 -73.33 24.00 -25.02
CA VAL A 17 -73.71 22.80 -25.77
C VAL A 17 -74.72 21.95 -25.01
N VAL A 18 -74.60 21.86 -23.68
CA VAL A 18 -75.55 21.11 -22.84
C VAL A 18 -76.93 21.80 -22.81
N GLU A 19 -76.97 23.12 -22.67
CA GLU A 19 -78.21 23.91 -22.61
C GLU A 19 -78.97 23.95 -23.95
N HIS A 20 -78.24 24.01 -25.07
CA HIS A 20 -78.84 24.08 -26.40
C HIS A 20 -78.83 22.74 -27.13
N ARG A 21 -78.67 21.61 -26.43
CA ARG A 21 -78.56 20.28 -27.07
C ARG A 21 -79.80 19.92 -27.88
N ASP A 22 -80.97 20.25 -27.34
CA ASP A 22 -82.28 19.88 -27.91
C ASP A 22 -82.70 20.81 -29.07
N ASP A 23 -81.98 21.92 -29.28
CA ASP A 23 -82.20 22.86 -30.38
C ASP A 23 -81.57 22.39 -31.71
N TYR A 24 -80.90 21.23 -31.72
CA TYR A 24 -80.20 20.69 -32.88
C TYR A 24 -80.50 19.20 -33.11
N ASP A 25 -80.45 18.76 -34.37
CA ASP A 25 -80.75 17.37 -34.78
C ASP A 25 -79.82 16.31 -34.16
N SER A 26 -78.66 16.71 -33.63
CA SER A 26 -77.75 15.82 -32.90
C SER A 26 -76.78 16.58 -32.01
N GLU A 27 -76.22 15.91 -31.00
CA GLU A 27 -75.17 16.47 -30.15
C GLU A 27 -73.94 16.93 -30.95
N TRP A 28 -73.59 16.22 -32.03
CA TRP A 28 -72.50 16.64 -32.91
C TRP A 28 -72.82 17.91 -33.70
N ALA A 29 -74.08 18.11 -34.09
CA ALA A 29 -74.53 19.35 -34.72
C ALA A 29 -74.45 20.54 -33.75
N ALA A 30 -74.89 20.35 -32.50
CA ALA A 30 -74.73 21.33 -31.42
C ALA A 30 -73.25 21.68 -31.15
N ILE A 31 -72.38 20.67 -31.05
CA ILE A 31 -70.92 20.85 -30.88
C ILE A 31 -70.32 21.63 -32.05
N THR A 32 -70.69 21.32 -33.28
CA THR A 32 -70.14 21.97 -34.49
C THR A 32 -70.59 23.44 -34.56
N ALA A 33 -71.85 23.73 -34.27
CA ALA A 33 -72.39 25.08 -34.25
C ALA A 33 -71.77 25.95 -33.14
N VAL A 34 -71.66 25.43 -31.91
CA VAL A 34 -71.10 26.17 -30.77
C VAL A 34 -69.58 26.34 -30.90
N SER A 35 -68.85 25.33 -31.37
CA SER A 35 -67.39 25.44 -31.58
C SER A 35 -67.03 26.47 -32.65
N SER A 36 -67.79 26.54 -33.75
CA SER A 36 -67.65 27.56 -34.80
C SER A 36 -67.87 28.98 -34.25
N ARG A 37 -68.93 29.19 -33.45
CA ARG A 37 -69.24 30.49 -32.81
C ARG A 37 -68.18 30.94 -31.80
N LEU A 38 -67.50 30.01 -31.13
CA LEU A 38 -66.47 30.29 -30.13
C LEU A 38 -65.04 30.26 -30.71
N GLY A 39 -64.87 30.07 -32.02
CA GLY A 39 -63.56 30.08 -32.68
C GLY A 39 -62.64 28.92 -32.30
N MET A 40 -63.20 27.75 -31.92
CA MET A 40 -62.45 26.56 -31.53
C MET A 40 -62.79 25.36 -32.44
N THR A 41 -61.95 24.32 -32.42
CA THR A 41 -62.24 23.12 -33.21
C THR A 41 -63.33 22.28 -32.53
N ALA A 42 -64.26 21.72 -33.32
CA ALA A 42 -65.33 20.84 -32.84
C ALA A 42 -64.79 19.68 -32.00
N GLU A 43 -63.63 19.12 -32.37
CA GLU A 43 -62.98 18.04 -31.64
C GLU A 43 -62.46 18.46 -30.26
N THR A 44 -62.05 19.73 -30.08
CA THR A 44 -61.65 20.25 -28.76
C THR A 44 -62.86 20.34 -27.84
N LEU A 45 -63.98 20.87 -28.34
CA LEU A 45 -65.21 21.01 -27.58
C LEU A 45 -65.83 19.64 -27.24
N ARG A 46 -65.83 18.70 -28.20
CA ARG A 46 -66.25 17.31 -27.97
C ARG A 46 -65.48 16.62 -26.85
N LYS A 47 -64.15 16.79 -26.80
CA LYS A 47 -63.31 16.23 -25.73
C LYS A 47 -63.66 16.83 -24.37
N TRP A 48 -63.98 18.14 -24.30
CA TRP A 48 -64.38 18.77 -23.05
C TRP A 48 -65.75 18.31 -22.56
N ILE A 49 -66.73 18.17 -23.45
CA ILE A 49 -68.07 17.65 -23.09
C ILE A 49 -67.96 16.21 -22.60
N ARG A 50 -67.20 15.37 -23.29
CA ARG A 50 -66.95 13.98 -22.88
C ARG A 50 -66.26 13.92 -21.50
N GLN A 51 -65.26 14.77 -21.25
CA GLN A 51 -64.60 14.84 -19.94
C GLN A 51 -65.53 15.37 -18.85
N ALA A 52 -66.39 16.36 -19.16
CA ALA A 52 -67.38 16.88 -18.22
C ALA A 52 -68.42 15.81 -17.83
N ALA A 53 -68.89 14.99 -18.79
CA ALA A 53 -69.77 13.86 -18.52
C ALA A 53 -69.11 12.80 -17.61
N ILE A 54 -67.81 12.55 -17.79
CA ILE A 54 -67.02 11.68 -16.89
C ILE A 54 -66.88 12.31 -15.49
N ASP A 55 -66.63 13.62 -15.42
CA ASP A 55 -66.47 14.35 -14.16
C ASP A 55 -67.78 14.44 -13.36
N THR A 56 -68.94 14.45 -14.04
CA THR A 56 -70.28 14.40 -13.42
C THR A 56 -70.81 12.99 -13.17
N GLY A 57 -70.06 11.95 -13.56
CA GLY A 57 -70.45 10.54 -13.37
C GLY A 57 -71.52 10.02 -14.33
N THR A 58 -71.82 10.73 -15.42
CA THR A 58 -72.80 10.32 -16.44
C THR A 58 -72.17 9.52 -17.58
N ALA A 59 -70.84 9.38 -17.61
CA ALA A 59 -70.10 8.50 -18.51
C ALA A 59 -68.93 7.81 -17.78
N GLU A 60 -68.57 6.61 -18.21
CA GLU A 60 -67.43 5.88 -17.67
C GLU A 60 -66.09 6.50 -18.13
N GLY A 61 -65.15 6.69 -17.18
CA GLY A 61 -63.81 7.20 -17.47
C GLY A 61 -63.07 7.70 -16.23
N VAL A 62 -61.83 8.17 -16.41
CA VAL A 62 -61.03 8.77 -15.33
C VAL A 62 -61.39 10.25 -15.23
N SER A 63 -61.94 10.65 -14.07
CA SER A 63 -62.25 12.07 -13.82
C SER A 63 -61.00 12.93 -13.77
N THR A 64 -61.15 14.22 -14.04
CA THR A 64 -60.07 15.22 -13.99
C THR A 64 -59.38 15.23 -12.62
N GLU A 65 -60.14 15.10 -11.53
CA GLU A 65 -59.61 15.03 -10.18
C GLU A 65 -58.84 13.73 -9.93
N SER A 66 -59.39 12.57 -10.34
CA SER A 66 -58.69 11.29 -10.27
C SER A 66 -57.39 11.30 -11.07
N ALA A 67 -57.39 11.89 -12.27
CA ALA A 67 -56.18 12.04 -13.10
C ALA A 67 -55.13 12.95 -12.46
N LYS A 68 -55.55 13.97 -11.71
CA LYS A 68 -54.65 14.84 -10.93
C LYS A 68 -54.03 14.08 -9.75
N VAL A 69 -54.83 13.35 -8.99
CA VAL A 69 -54.36 12.50 -7.88
C VAL A 69 -53.40 11.43 -8.38
N ILE A 70 -53.72 10.73 -9.46
CA ILE A 70 -52.84 9.71 -10.06
C ILE A 70 -51.49 10.31 -10.47
N ARG A 71 -51.48 11.51 -11.07
CA ARG A 71 -50.22 12.19 -11.42
C ARG A 71 -49.39 12.55 -10.19
N GLU A 72 -50.03 13.07 -9.16
CA GLU A 72 -49.36 13.42 -7.91
C GLU A 72 -48.81 12.19 -7.17
N GLN A 73 -49.60 11.11 -7.11
CA GLN A 73 -49.17 9.84 -6.53
C GLN A 73 -48.03 9.22 -7.33
N LYS A 74 -48.11 9.17 -8.67
CA LYS A 74 -47.01 8.68 -9.52
C LYS A 74 -45.72 9.47 -9.31
N ARG A 75 -45.82 10.81 -9.18
CA ARG A 75 -44.68 11.66 -8.84
C ARG A 75 -44.09 11.29 -7.47
N LYS A 76 -44.95 11.09 -6.45
CA LYS A 76 -44.52 10.73 -5.10
C LYS A 76 -43.90 9.34 -5.03
N ILE A 77 -44.44 8.36 -5.76
CA ILE A 77 -43.87 7.01 -5.89
C ILE A 77 -42.47 7.10 -6.51
N ALA A 78 -42.30 7.83 -7.61
CA ALA A 78 -40.99 8.00 -8.23
C ALA A 78 -39.96 8.67 -7.30
N GLU A 79 -40.37 9.66 -6.50
CA GLU A 79 -39.50 10.31 -5.52
C GLU A 79 -39.12 9.38 -4.36
N LEU A 80 -40.08 8.57 -3.88
CA LEU A 80 -39.84 7.56 -2.84
C LEU A 80 -38.93 6.44 -3.33
N GLU A 81 -39.15 5.92 -4.54
CA GLU A 81 -38.30 4.93 -5.18
C GLU A 81 -36.87 5.45 -5.34
N GLN A 82 -36.71 6.70 -5.80
CA GLN A 82 -35.39 7.35 -5.89
C GLN A 82 -34.74 7.47 -4.50
N THR A 83 -35.50 7.84 -3.48
CA THR A 83 -35.00 7.95 -2.10
C THR A 83 -34.54 6.60 -1.57
N ILE A 84 -35.31 5.54 -1.79
CA ILE A 84 -34.95 4.16 -1.41
C ILE A 84 -33.63 3.75 -2.06
N GLU A 85 -33.46 4.01 -3.36
CA GLU A 85 -32.23 3.68 -4.07
C GLU A 85 -31.01 4.46 -3.55
N ILE A 86 -31.19 5.74 -3.21
CA ILE A 86 -30.13 6.55 -2.58
C ILE A 86 -29.75 5.96 -1.22
N LEU A 87 -30.73 5.59 -0.40
CA LEU A 87 -30.47 5.04 0.95
C LEU A 87 -29.84 3.66 0.88
N LYS A 88 -30.25 2.80 -0.05
CA LYS A 88 -29.59 1.52 -0.33
C LYS A 88 -28.13 1.73 -0.69
N ALA A 89 -27.81 2.70 -1.56
CA ALA A 89 -26.43 3.05 -1.89
C ALA A 89 -25.65 3.61 -0.67
N ALA A 90 -26.33 4.33 0.22
CA ALA A 90 -25.73 4.94 1.40
C ALA A 90 -25.52 3.97 2.59
N THR A 91 -26.00 2.73 2.51
CA THR A 91 -25.90 1.72 3.59
C THR A 91 -24.48 1.50 4.11
N ASN A 92 -23.46 1.67 3.26
CA ASN A 92 -22.05 1.48 3.63
C ASN A 92 -21.56 2.47 4.71
N PHE A 93 -22.14 3.66 4.82
CA PHE A 93 -21.71 4.68 5.80
C PHE A 93 -22.82 5.17 6.74
N LEU A 94 -24.07 4.74 6.55
CA LEU A 94 -25.19 4.94 7.49
C LEU A 94 -25.20 3.84 8.56
N ARG A 95 -24.16 3.77 9.41
CA ARG A 95 -24.17 2.89 10.59
C ARG A 95 -24.89 3.57 11.75
N ALA A 96 -25.64 2.80 12.54
CA ALA A 96 -26.36 3.31 13.71
C ALA A 96 -25.37 3.82 14.78
N GLY A 97 -25.56 5.06 15.24
CA GLY A 97 -24.88 5.63 16.41
C GLY A 97 -23.85 6.73 16.16
N GLU A 98 -23.33 6.91 14.94
CA GLU A 98 -22.35 7.96 14.62
C GLU A 98 -22.76 8.78 13.38
N ARG A 99 -22.66 10.11 13.49
CA ARG A 99 -22.84 11.00 12.34
C ARG A 99 -21.58 10.93 11.46
N PRO A 100 -21.68 10.55 10.17
CA PRO A 100 -20.53 10.47 9.29
C PRO A 100 -19.85 11.84 9.13
N ALA A 101 -18.52 11.85 9.05
CA ALA A 101 -17.78 13.07 8.82
C ALA A 101 -18.19 13.73 7.48
N THR A 102 -18.27 15.06 7.45
CA THR A 102 -18.70 15.81 6.25
C THR A 102 -17.97 15.41 4.95
N PRO A 103 -16.65 15.15 4.95
CA PRO A 103 -15.95 14.68 3.75
C PRO A 103 -16.48 13.35 3.21
N VAL A 104 -16.87 12.41 4.08
CA VAL A 104 -17.43 11.10 3.67
C VAL A 104 -18.78 11.30 2.98
N ILE A 105 -19.64 12.14 3.55
CA ILE A 105 -20.94 12.47 2.96
C ILE A 105 -20.76 13.15 1.60
N CYS A 106 -19.82 14.11 1.51
CA CYS A 106 -19.53 14.79 0.26
C CYS A 106 -18.93 13.86 -0.81
N ALA A 107 -18.10 12.89 -0.42
CA ALA A 107 -17.56 11.89 -1.33
C ALA A 107 -18.67 11.00 -1.91
N PHE A 108 -19.61 10.53 -1.08
CA PHE A 108 -20.80 9.80 -1.53
C PHE A 108 -21.65 10.63 -2.51
N ILE A 109 -21.90 11.91 -2.19
CA ILE A 109 -22.61 12.80 -3.11
C ILE A 109 -21.83 12.92 -4.43
N ALA A 110 -20.51 13.06 -4.39
CA ALA A 110 -19.68 13.15 -5.58
C ALA A 110 -19.82 11.89 -6.45
N GLU A 111 -19.75 10.70 -5.87
CA GLU A 111 -19.86 9.42 -6.56
C GLU A 111 -21.21 9.25 -7.27
N HIS A 112 -22.31 9.58 -6.60
CA HIS A 112 -23.66 9.31 -7.11
C HIS A 112 -24.37 10.50 -7.75
N ARG A 113 -23.76 11.69 -7.81
CA ARG A 113 -24.39 12.91 -8.36
C ARG A 113 -24.88 12.75 -9.79
N ALA A 114 -24.19 11.96 -10.61
CA ALA A 114 -24.56 11.73 -12.00
C ALA A 114 -25.86 10.92 -12.14
N ARG A 115 -26.11 10.00 -11.20
CA ARG A 115 -27.29 9.13 -11.20
C ARG A 115 -28.52 9.78 -10.56
N PHE A 116 -28.36 10.46 -9.44
CA PHE A 116 -29.50 10.94 -8.64
C PHE A 116 -29.63 12.47 -8.55
N GLY A 117 -28.56 13.21 -8.85
CA GLY A 117 -28.50 14.66 -8.64
C GLY A 117 -28.23 15.04 -7.17
N VAL A 118 -27.42 16.10 -6.98
CA VAL A 118 -26.96 16.56 -5.66
C VAL A 118 -28.12 16.90 -4.72
N ALA A 119 -29.13 17.60 -5.22
CA ALA A 119 -30.26 18.05 -4.40
C ALA A 119 -31.11 16.88 -3.88
N SER A 120 -31.38 15.88 -4.72
CA SER A 120 -32.14 14.68 -4.32
C SER A 120 -31.39 13.87 -3.28
N ILE A 121 -30.07 13.69 -3.45
CA ILE A 121 -29.23 13.01 -2.45
C ILE A 121 -29.24 13.75 -1.11
N CYS A 122 -29.04 15.07 -1.11
CA CYS A 122 -29.04 15.87 0.13
C CYS A 122 -30.40 15.80 0.84
N ARG A 123 -31.51 15.83 0.10
CA ARG A 123 -32.86 15.69 0.67
C ARG A 123 -33.06 14.32 1.31
N ALA A 124 -32.74 13.24 0.59
CA ALA A 124 -32.84 11.88 1.10
C ALA A 124 -31.99 11.68 2.37
N LEU A 125 -30.72 12.10 2.35
CA LEU A 125 -29.85 11.97 3.52
C LEU A 125 -30.32 12.81 4.73
N THR A 126 -30.78 14.04 4.48
CA THR A 126 -31.27 14.93 5.55
C THR A 126 -32.55 14.41 6.18
N ALA A 127 -33.47 13.86 5.39
CA ALA A 127 -34.70 13.23 5.87
C ALA A 127 -34.41 12.02 6.79
N HIS A 128 -33.27 11.37 6.62
CA HIS A 128 -32.83 10.20 7.39
C HIS A 128 -31.70 10.51 8.38
N GLY A 129 -31.64 11.75 8.89
CA GLY A 129 -30.78 12.12 10.03
C GLY A 129 -29.38 12.63 9.67
N VAL A 130 -28.96 12.54 8.40
CA VAL A 130 -27.67 13.06 7.93
C VAL A 130 -27.86 14.46 7.34
N LYS A 131 -27.88 15.48 8.22
CA LYS A 131 -28.07 16.88 7.82
C LYS A 131 -26.94 17.35 6.90
N ILE A 132 -27.24 17.57 5.61
CA ILE A 132 -26.31 18.15 4.63
C ILE A 132 -27.07 18.98 3.57
N ALA A 133 -26.48 20.09 3.14
CA ALA A 133 -27.04 20.98 2.13
C ALA A 133 -26.20 20.97 0.83
N PRO A 134 -26.80 21.17 -0.36
CA PRO A 134 -26.07 21.25 -1.63
C PRO A 134 -24.93 22.28 -1.62
N ARG A 135 -25.11 23.44 -0.96
CA ARG A 135 -24.04 24.44 -0.81
C ARG A 135 -22.79 23.88 -0.12
N THR A 136 -22.97 22.96 0.83
CA THR A 136 -21.87 22.35 1.58
C THR A 136 -21.06 21.42 0.66
N PHE A 137 -21.76 20.64 -0.16
CA PHE A 137 -21.14 19.81 -1.20
C PHE A 137 -20.38 20.67 -2.21
N HIS A 138 -21.00 21.71 -2.78
CA HIS A 138 -20.34 22.58 -3.77
C HIS A 138 -19.19 23.41 -3.18
N ALA A 139 -19.25 23.77 -1.90
CA ALA A 139 -18.14 24.41 -1.20
C ALA A 139 -16.98 23.41 -0.99
N TRP A 140 -17.29 22.18 -0.58
CA TRP A 140 -16.30 21.11 -0.45
C TRP A 140 -15.65 20.77 -1.80
N ALA A 141 -16.44 20.63 -2.86
CA ALA A 141 -15.96 20.26 -4.19
C ALA A 141 -15.07 21.33 -4.85
N ARG A 142 -15.26 22.61 -4.49
CA ARG A 142 -14.41 23.72 -4.95
C ARG A 142 -13.24 24.01 -4.02
N ARG A 143 -13.17 23.37 -2.85
CA ARG A 143 -12.15 23.67 -1.85
C ARG A 143 -10.81 23.16 -2.37
N ALA A 144 -9.83 24.06 -2.45
CA ALA A 144 -8.46 23.66 -2.73
C ALA A 144 -7.97 22.65 -1.67
N PRO A 145 -7.11 21.69 -2.05
CA PRO A 145 -6.50 20.77 -1.09
C PRO A 145 -5.82 21.55 0.05
N SER A 146 -5.99 21.07 1.28
CA SER A 146 -5.28 21.66 2.42
C SER A 146 -3.76 21.47 2.27
N LYS A 147 -2.96 22.30 2.95
CA LYS A 147 -1.48 22.12 3.01
C LYS A 147 -1.10 20.68 3.40
N ARG A 148 -1.83 20.10 4.37
CA ARG A 148 -1.64 18.70 4.78
C ARG A 148 -1.95 17.72 3.65
N ALA A 149 -3.04 17.91 2.92
CA ALA A 149 -3.40 17.04 1.81
C ALA A 149 -2.36 17.10 0.69
N LEU A 150 -1.87 18.31 0.36
CA LEU A 150 -0.78 18.47 -0.61
C LEU A 150 0.49 17.78 -0.15
N TRP A 151 0.87 17.97 1.12
CA TRP A 151 2.06 17.33 1.67
C TRP A 151 1.93 15.80 1.72
N ASP A 152 0.77 15.28 2.11
CA ASP A 152 0.48 13.85 2.07
C ASP A 152 0.62 13.31 0.64
N THR A 153 0.12 14.02 -0.37
CA THR A 153 0.33 13.64 -1.79
C THR A 153 1.80 13.63 -2.18
N THR A 154 2.58 14.65 -1.79
CA THR A 154 4.03 14.68 -2.06
C THR A 154 4.75 13.50 -1.40
N VAL A 155 4.45 13.22 -0.13
CA VAL A 155 5.07 12.10 0.60
C VAL A 155 4.63 10.77 -0.01
N THR A 156 3.37 10.62 -0.40
CA THR A 156 2.88 9.43 -1.11
C THR A 156 3.68 9.18 -2.37
N GLU A 157 3.96 10.20 -3.18
CA GLU A 157 4.71 10.03 -4.43
C GLU A 157 6.17 9.66 -4.18
N ILE A 158 6.80 10.25 -3.17
CA ILE A 158 8.15 9.86 -2.73
C ILE A 158 8.16 8.38 -2.31
N LEU A 159 7.18 7.95 -1.52
CA LEU A 159 7.07 6.56 -1.07
C LEU A 159 6.80 5.60 -2.25
N ALA A 160 5.94 6.00 -3.20
CA ALA A 160 5.68 5.23 -4.41
C ALA A 160 6.98 4.98 -5.19
N GLY A 161 7.84 5.99 -5.32
CA GLY A 161 9.17 5.84 -5.94
C GLY A 161 10.08 4.78 -5.29
N TYR A 162 9.84 4.41 -4.03
CA TYR A 162 10.53 3.30 -3.38
C TYR A 162 9.78 1.97 -3.52
N TYR A 163 8.47 1.94 -3.25
CA TYR A 163 7.70 0.71 -3.10
C TYR A 163 7.06 0.19 -4.39
N GLU A 164 6.96 1.01 -5.42
CA GLU A 164 6.41 0.62 -6.73
C GLU A 164 7.53 0.35 -7.74
N PRO A 165 7.32 -0.58 -8.69
CA PRO A 165 8.30 -0.84 -9.73
C PRO A 165 8.54 0.39 -10.61
N GLY A 166 9.81 0.72 -10.84
CA GLY A 166 10.21 1.74 -11.80
C GLY A 166 10.12 1.26 -13.25
N PRO A 167 10.63 2.06 -14.21
CA PRO A 167 10.62 1.72 -15.65
C PRO A 167 11.33 0.41 -15.99
N ASP A 168 12.28 -0.02 -15.17
CA ASP A 168 13.02 -1.27 -15.31
C ASP A 168 12.31 -2.48 -14.66
N GLY A 169 11.09 -2.26 -14.16
CA GLY A 169 10.28 -3.28 -13.48
C GLY A 169 10.78 -3.65 -12.07
N ARG A 170 11.76 -2.92 -11.53
CA ARG A 170 12.33 -3.18 -10.19
C ARG A 170 11.98 -2.07 -9.22
N ARG A 171 11.94 -2.44 -7.94
CA ARG A 171 11.80 -1.49 -6.83
C ARG A 171 13.17 -1.07 -6.33
N ALA A 172 13.26 0.10 -5.72
CA ALA A 172 14.44 0.47 -4.96
C ALA A 172 14.69 -0.53 -3.81
N PRO A 173 15.94 -0.81 -3.41
CA PRO A 173 16.25 -1.65 -2.24
C PRO A 173 15.55 -1.21 -0.95
N GLU A 174 15.31 0.09 -0.78
CA GLU A 174 14.59 0.70 0.35
C GLU A 174 13.14 0.22 0.48
N SER A 175 12.56 -0.36 -0.58
CA SER A 175 11.27 -1.09 -0.51
C SER A 175 11.25 -2.21 0.52
N LEU A 176 12.42 -2.71 0.93
CA LEU A 176 12.56 -3.69 2.00
C LEU A 176 12.21 -3.13 3.38
N TYR A 177 12.22 -1.81 3.56
CA TYR A 177 11.98 -1.16 4.84
C TYR A 177 10.52 -1.18 5.25
N GLY A 178 10.27 -1.44 6.54
CA GLY A 178 9.01 -1.11 7.18
C GLY A 178 8.93 0.38 7.53
N ALA A 179 7.77 0.84 7.98
CA ALA A 179 7.49 2.27 8.20
C ALA A 179 8.53 2.98 9.08
N GLU A 180 9.02 2.34 10.14
CA GLU A 180 10.02 2.95 11.02
C GLU A 180 11.40 3.10 10.35
N LYS A 181 11.80 2.16 9.48
CA LYS A 181 13.05 2.27 8.70
C LYS A 181 12.91 3.25 7.56
N MET A 182 11.77 3.24 6.88
CA MET A 182 11.48 4.21 5.85
C MET A 182 11.43 5.64 6.41
N TRP A 183 10.80 5.84 7.57
CA TRP A 183 10.83 7.14 8.25
C TRP A 183 12.26 7.60 8.54
N ALA A 184 13.11 6.75 9.12
CA ALA A 184 14.52 7.09 9.36
C ALA A 184 15.28 7.39 8.05
N HIS A 185 15.01 6.64 6.99
CA HIS A 185 15.57 6.87 5.65
C HIS A 185 15.18 8.25 5.10
N LEU A 186 13.89 8.61 5.18
CA LEU A 186 13.39 9.91 4.74
C LEU A 186 14.01 11.07 5.52
N GLN A 187 14.14 10.94 6.85
CA GLN A 187 14.81 11.96 7.68
C GLN A 187 16.27 12.17 7.27
N ARG A 188 16.99 11.08 6.98
CA ARG A 188 18.38 11.16 6.48
C ARG A 188 18.50 11.83 5.11
N HIS A 189 17.43 11.82 4.31
CA HIS A 189 17.35 12.52 3.02
C HIS A 189 16.74 13.93 3.15
N GLY A 190 16.58 14.45 4.37
CA GLY A 190 16.06 15.81 4.62
C GLY A 190 14.54 15.95 4.45
N ILE A 191 13.80 14.85 4.35
CA ILE A 191 12.35 14.87 4.16
C ILE A 191 11.67 14.83 5.53
N ALA A 192 11.27 16.01 6.00
CA ALA A 192 10.63 16.18 7.31
C ALA A 192 9.20 15.64 7.30
N VAL A 193 9.02 14.39 7.77
CA VAL A 193 7.70 13.76 7.90
C VAL A 193 7.54 13.08 9.25
N ALA A 194 6.35 13.20 9.84
CA ALA A 194 6.02 12.49 11.07
C ALA A 194 5.93 10.98 10.82
N ARG A 195 6.44 10.17 11.75
CA ARG A 195 6.41 8.70 11.64
C ARG A 195 4.99 8.15 11.42
N CYS A 196 4.00 8.69 12.14
CA CYS A 196 2.60 8.28 12.01
C CYS A 196 2.02 8.58 10.62
N THR A 197 2.53 9.60 9.91
CA THR A 197 2.15 9.87 8.52
C THR A 197 2.69 8.79 7.60
N VAL A 198 3.96 8.41 7.73
CA VAL A 198 4.56 7.31 6.93
C VAL A 198 3.81 6.00 7.18
N GLU A 199 3.56 5.64 8.43
CA GLU A 199 2.80 4.44 8.79
C GLU A 199 1.39 4.43 8.20
N ARG A 200 0.71 5.57 8.24
CA ARG A 200 -0.64 5.72 7.69
C ARG A 200 -0.64 5.60 6.17
N LEU A 201 0.22 6.34 5.47
CA LEU A 201 0.30 6.30 4.00
C LEU A 201 0.70 4.92 3.49
N MET A 202 1.71 4.28 4.10
CA MET A 202 2.07 2.91 3.75
C MET A 202 0.91 1.93 3.97
N ARG A 203 0.13 2.08 5.04
CA ARG A 203 -1.04 1.24 5.30
C ARG A 203 -2.15 1.45 4.27
N GLU A 204 -2.43 2.71 3.92
CA GLU A 204 -3.45 3.08 2.92
C GLU A 204 -3.12 2.51 1.53
N HIS A 205 -1.83 2.47 1.16
CA HIS A 205 -1.36 1.94 -0.14
C HIS A 205 -0.95 0.46 -0.10
N GLY A 206 -1.03 -0.20 1.06
CA GLY A 206 -0.64 -1.61 1.22
C GLY A 206 0.87 -1.86 1.15
N TRP A 207 1.71 -0.82 1.19
CA TRP A 207 3.17 -0.94 1.21
C TRP A 207 3.66 -1.49 2.55
N ARG A 208 4.52 -2.51 2.48
CA ARG A 208 5.02 -3.22 3.66
C ARG A 208 6.49 -3.56 3.47
N GLY A 209 7.25 -3.35 4.55
CA GLY A 209 8.61 -3.86 4.63
C GLY A 209 8.65 -5.38 4.67
N VAL A 210 9.83 -5.91 4.43
CA VAL A 210 10.04 -7.35 4.39
C VAL A 210 10.21 -7.91 5.80
N THR A 211 9.44 -8.95 6.10
CA THR A 211 9.58 -9.77 7.29
C THR A 211 10.17 -11.13 6.95
N ARG A 212 11.07 -11.66 7.77
CA ARG A 212 11.50 -13.06 7.65
C ARG A 212 10.29 -13.97 7.82
N ARG A 213 10.10 -14.91 6.90
CA ARG A 213 9.10 -15.98 7.10
C ARG A 213 9.53 -16.83 8.30
N LYS A 214 8.59 -17.26 9.15
CA LYS A 214 8.89 -18.20 10.24
C LYS A 214 9.56 -19.44 9.63
N LYS A 215 10.73 -19.82 10.15
CA LYS A 215 11.37 -21.11 9.82
C LYS A 215 10.36 -22.21 10.21
N VAL A 216 10.05 -23.12 9.28
CA VAL A 216 9.44 -24.39 9.66
C VAL A 216 10.48 -25.09 10.54
N ARG A 217 10.08 -25.42 11.78
CA ARG A 217 10.97 -26.07 12.74
C ARG A 217 11.16 -27.51 12.28
N THR A 218 12.27 -27.79 11.59
CA THR A 218 12.59 -29.11 11.03
C THR A 218 13.36 -30.01 11.98
N THR A 219 13.60 -29.57 13.22
CA THR A 219 14.33 -30.33 14.23
C THR A 219 13.55 -30.28 15.54
N GLU A 220 12.99 -31.43 15.94
CA GLU A 220 12.55 -31.65 17.31
C GLU A 220 13.80 -31.80 18.18
N PRO A 221 14.01 -30.95 19.19
CA PRO A 221 15.15 -31.08 20.09
C PRO A 221 15.02 -32.37 20.90
N ASP A 222 16.11 -33.13 21.00
CA ASP A 222 16.21 -34.28 21.89
C ASP A 222 16.02 -33.81 23.36
N PRO A 223 14.98 -34.28 24.07
CA PRO A 223 14.75 -33.92 25.47
C PRO A 223 15.87 -34.37 26.41
N ALA A 224 16.71 -35.33 26.00
CA ALA A 224 17.80 -35.88 26.80
C ALA A 224 19.14 -35.14 26.59
N ALA A 225 19.25 -34.27 25.59
CA ALA A 225 20.44 -33.46 25.41
C ALA A 225 20.51 -32.40 26.53
N SER A 226 21.53 -32.49 27.39
CA SER A 226 21.84 -31.46 28.37
C SER A 226 21.94 -30.11 27.66
N ARG A 227 20.96 -29.23 27.91
CA ARG A 227 20.97 -27.86 27.40
C ARG A 227 22.25 -27.21 27.94
N ALA A 228 23.18 -26.85 27.04
CA ALA A 228 24.24 -25.95 27.40
C ALA A 228 23.60 -24.73 28.09
N PRO A 229 24.04 -24.36 29.31
CA PRO A 229 23.45 -23.23 30.01
C PRO A 229 23.48 -22.01 29.09
N ASP A 230 22.37 -21.27 29.05
CA ASP A 230 22.24 -19.99 28.35
C ASP A 230 23.07 -18.95 29.12
N LEU A 231 24.40 -19.09 29.07
CA LEU A 231 25.39 -18.28 29.79
C LEU A 231 25.46 -16.84 29.27
N VAL A 232 24.49 -16.44 28.43
CA VAL A 232 24.74 -15.41 27.43
C VAL A 232 23.50 -14.60 27.15
N ASP A 233 23.50 -13.47 27.82
CA ASP A 233 22.51 -12.43 27.70
C ASP A 233 22.62 -11.65 26.36
N ARG A 234 22.79 -12.38 25.23
CA ARG A 234 22.73 -11.86 23.85
C ARG A 234 23.65 -10.66 23.53
N GLN A 235 24.81 -10.59 24.18
CA GLN A 235 25.79 -9.51 23.97
C GLN A 235 26.72 -9.81 22.77
N PHE A 236 26.20 -9.68 21.55
CA PHE A 236 26.92 -9.92 20.29
C PHE A 236 27.87 -8.76 19.85
N ARG A 237 28.47 -8.02 20.79
CA ARG A 237 29.23 -6.80 20.46
C ARG A 237 30.71 -6.98 20.77
N VAL A 238 31.54 -7.00 19.72
CA VAL A 238 32.98 -6.74 19.87
C VAL A 238 33.23 -5.23 20.04
N PRO A 239 34.27 -4.81 20.78
CA PRO A 239 34.57 -3.39 21.03
C PRO A 239 34.95 -2.57 19.79
N GLY A 240 35.51 -3.20 18.76
CA GLY A 240 35.96 -2.50 17.56
C GLY A 240 36.02 -3.40 16.32
N PRO A 241 36.18 -2.82 15.12
CA PRO A 241 36.34 -3.57 13.88
C PRO A 241 37.63 -4.42 13.91
N ASN A 242 37.72 -5.41 13.02
CA ASN A 242 38.87 -6.31 12.86
C ASN A 242 39.21 -7.19 14.07
N MET A 243 38.40 -7.20 15.12
CA MET A 243 38.62 -8.09 16.27
C MET A 243 38.14 -9.52 15.98
N LEU A 244 36.99 -9.64 15.33
CA LEU A 244 36.35 -10.92 15.04
C LEU A 244 35.70 -10.88 13.65
N LEU A 245 36.15 -11.78 12.79
CA LEU A 245 35.55 -12.07 11.49
C LEU A 245 34.88 -13.44 11.57
N VAL A 246 33.60 -13.48 11.20
CA VAL A 246 32.81 -14.71 11.13
C VAL A 246 32.63 -15.09 9.67
N ALA A 247 32.91 -16.35 9.34
CA ALA A 247 32.65 -16.91 8.01
C ALA A 247 31.62 -18.03 8.05
N ASP A 248 30.67 -17.97 7.14
CA ASP A 248 29.73 -19.06 6.87
C ASP A 248 29.26 -18.98 5.42
N PHE A 249 28.63 -20.05 4.93
CA PHE A 249 28.08 -20.11 3.59
C PHE A 249 26.68 -20.68 3.57
N THR A 250 25.94 -20.31 2.53
CA THR A 250 24.63 -20.87 2.24
C THR A 250 24.56 -21.38 0.82
N TYR A 251 23.53 -22.17 0.51
CA TYR A 251 23.19 -22.52 -0.86
C TYR A 251 21.93 -21.77 -1.33
N VAL A 252 21.89 -21.48 -2.62
CA VAL A 252 20.81 -20.85 -3.38
C VAL A 252 20.40 -21.82 -4.48
N ARG A 253 19.12 -22.16 -4.56
CA ARG A 253 18.61 -23.07 -5.59
C ARG A 253 18.29 -22.28 -6.87
N LEU A 254 18.90 -22.68 -7.97
CA LEU A 254 18.56 -22.17 -9.30
C LEU A 254 17.25 -22.78 -9.79
N VAL A 255 16.59 -22.16 -10.78
CA VAL A 255 15.37 -22.71 -11.38
C VAL A 255 15.59 -24.05 -12.08
N THR A 256 16.84 -24.35 -12.44
CA THR A 256 17.25 -25.63 -13.03
C THR A 256 17.35 -26.77 -12.01
N GLY A 257 17.24 -26.47 -10.71
CA GLY A 257 17.44 -27.43 -9.61
C GLY A 257 18.88 -27.52 -9.09
N VAL A 258 19.85 -26.94 -9.81
CA VAL A 258 21.25 -26.87 -9.38
C VAL A 258 21.41 -25.86 -8.22
N PHE A 259 22.36 -26.12 -7.33
CA PHE A 259 22.69 -25.22 -6.22
C PHE A 259 23.93 -24.38 -6.52
N VAL A 260 23.86 -23.12 -6.14
CA VAL A 260 25.01 -22.21 -6.03
C VAL A 260 25.28 -21.96 -4.55
N TYR A 261 26.49 -22.21 -4.10
CA TYR A 261 26.97 -21.89 -2.77
C TYR A 261 27.40 -20.43 -2.73
N THR A 262 27.19 -19.75 -1.60
CA THR A 262 27.57 -18.35 -1.40
C THR A 262 28.15 -18.19 0.00
N ALA A 263 29.44 -17.89 0.06
CA ALA A 263 30.16 -17.62 1.30
C ALA A 263 30.10 -16.13 1.64
N PHE A 264 30.12 -15.84 2.94
CA PHE A 264 30.26 -14.50 3.48
C PHE A 264 31.34 -14.49 4.56
N VAL A 265 32.12 -13.42 4.60
CA VAL A 265 33.04 -13.07 5.69
C VAL A 265 32.57 -11.74 6.26
N ILE A 266 32.21 -11.75 7.54
CA ILE A 266 31.47 -10.66 8.20
C ILE A 266 32.26 -10.17 9.41
N ASP A 267 32.49 -8.87 9.50
CA ASP A 267 33.04 -8.24 10.69
C ASP A 267 31.96 -8.14 11.79
N ALA A 268 32.23 -8.68 12.98
CA ALA A 268 31.26 -8.73 14.07
C ALA A 268 30.89 -7.35 14.64
N TYR A 269 31.75 -6.34 14.49
CA TYR A 269 31.56 -5.01 15.07
C TYR A 269 30.30 -4.34 14.52
N ALA A 270 30.33 -3.94 13.25
CA ALA A 270 29.22 -3.30 12.55
C ALA A 270 28.37 -4.31 11.76
N GLY A 271 28.84 -5.56 11.59
CA GLY A 271 28.19 -6.56 10.76
C GLY A 271 28.51 -6.35 9.28
N ARG A 272 29.59 -5.62 8.97
CA ARG A 272 29.98 -5.32 7.60
C ARG A 272 30.44 -6.60 6.90
N ILE A 273 29.95 -6.83 5.68
CA ILE A 273 30.39 -7.95 4.85
C ILE A 273 31.70 -7.54 4.16
N LEU A 274 32.82 -8.12 4.56
CA LEU A 274 34.15 -7.80 4.05
C LEU A 274 34.55 -8.69 2.86
N GLY A 275 33.95 -9.86 2.72
CA GLY A 275 34.22 -10.76 1.62
C GLY A 275 33.02 -11.64 1.32
N TRP A 276 32.86 -12.00 0.05
CA TRP A 276 31.83 -12.95 -0.37
C TRP A 276 32.22 -13.61 -1.68
N GLU A 277 31.72 -14.82 -1.91
CA GLU A 277 31.94 -15.50 -3.18
C GLU A 277 30.83 -16.50 -3.48
N CYS A 278 30.44 -16.61 -4.74
CA CYS A 278 29.52 -17.62 -5.21
C CYS A 278 30.27 -18.74 -5.95
N SER A 279 29.84 -19.99 -5.77
CA SER A 279 30.43 -21.13 -6.46
C SER A 279 29.38 -22.20 -6.77
N THR A 280 29.57 -22.95 -7.86
CA THR A 280 28.79 -24.16 -8.16
C THR A 280 29.33 -25.40 -7.44
N SER A 281 30.51 -25.30 -6.82
CA SER A 281 31.18 -26.38 -6.09
C SER A 281 31.21 -26.09 -4.59
N LYS A 282 31.14 -27.16 -3.79
CA LYS A 282 31.22 -27.11 -2.32
C LYS A 282 32.65 -27.21 -1.78
N THR A 283 33.67 -27.00 -2.61
CA THR A 283 35.08 -27.06 -2.19
C THR A 283 35.47 -25.82 -1.37
N THR A 284 36.53 -25.89 -0.55
CA THR A 284 36.92 -24.76 0.34
C THR A 284 37.38 -23.49 -0.39
N GLY A 285 37.75 -23.59 -1.68
CA GLY A 285 38.39 -22.51 -2.43
C GLY A 285 37.59 -21.21 -2.52
N PHE A 286 36.26 -21.26 -2.61
CA PHE A 286 35.45 -20.04 -2.68
C PHE A 286 35.40 -19.30 -1.34
N VAL A 287 35.52 -20.04 -0.23
CA VAL A 287 35.59 -19.42 1.11
C VAL A 287 36.96 -18.81 1.34
N GLU A 288 38.04 -19.51 0.94
CA GLU A 288 39.40 -18.97 0.96
C GLU A 288 39.52 -17.67 0.17
N SER A 289 38.84 -17.57 -0.98
CA SER A 289 38.83 -16.34 -1.76
C SER A 289 37.97 -15.23 -1.12
N ALA A 290 36.83 -15.55 -0.50
CA ALA A 290 36.10 -14.57 0.33
C ALA A 290 36.96 -14.03 1.51
N ILE A 291 37.75 -14.89 2.16
CA ILE A 291 38.70 -14.51 3.22
C ILE A 291 39.79 -13.57 2.68
N ARG A 292 40.37 -13.90 1.51
CA ARG A 292 41.36 -13.03 0.85
C ARG A 292 40.78 -11.68 0.44
N GLN A 293 39.51 -11.64 0.00
CA GLN A 293 38.82 -10.37 -0.27
C GLN A 293 38.73 -9.51 1.00
N ALA A 294 38.37 -10.11 2.14
CA ALA A 294 38.26 -9.38 3.40
C ALA A 294 39.60 -8.75 3.82
N ALA A 295 40.69 -9.53 3.79
CA ALA A 295 42.02 -9.03 4.09
C ALA A 295 42.46 -7.93 3.11
N ALA A 296 42.19 -8.11 1.81
CA ALA A 296 42.54 -7.13 0.79
C ALA A 296 41.74 -5.81 0.91
N ILE A 297 40.46 -5.87 1.29
CA ILE A 297 39.66 -4.66 1.57
C ILE A 297 40.25 -3.91 2.76
N ARG A 298 40.53 -4.60 3.86
CA ARG A 298 41.11 -4.00 5.06
C ARG A 298 42.48 -3.40 4.84
N ALA A 299 43.34 -4.06 4.05
CA ALA A 299 44.62 -3.50 3.65
C ALA A 299 44.47 -2.22 2.80
N ARG A 300 43.55 -2.19 1.83
CA ARG A 300 43.27 -0.99 1.01
C ARG A 300 42.71 0.17 1.81
N GLU A 301 41.95 -0.11 2.86
CA GLU A 301 41.42 0.90 3.80
C GLU A 301 42.48 1.41 4.77
N GLY A 302 43.71 0.89 4.73
CA GLY A 302 44.79 1.25 5.64
C GLY A 302 44.64 0.64 7.04
N HIS A 303 43.81 -0.40 7.18
CA HIS A 303 43.51 -1.06 8.45
C HIS A 303 43.75 -2.57 8.33
N PRO A 304 44.96 -3.01 7.89
CA PRO A 304 45.24 -4.42 7.60
C PRO A 304 45.02 -5.30 8.83
N LEU A 305 44.60 -6.55 8.59
CA LEU A 305 44.47 -7.55 9.65
C LEU A 305 45.88 -7.92 10.15
N ALA A 306 46.15 -7.65 11.43
CA ALA A 306 47.52 -7.62 11.97
C ALA A 306 47.89 -8.89 12.77
N GLY A 307 47.30 -10.04 12.43
CA GLY A 307 47.60 -11.31 13.11
C GLY A 307 46.93 -11.48 14.47
N ASN A 308 46.07 -10.54 14.88
CA ASN A 308 45.27 -10.60 16.10
C ASN A 308 43.76 -10.70 15.84
N THR A 309 43.35 -10.73 14.57
CA THR A 309 41.96 -10.90 14.17
C THR A 309 41.54 -12.35 14.33
N ILE A 310 40.54 -12.59 15.16
CA ILE A 310 39.97 -13.93 15.33
C ILE A 310 39.09 -14.23 14.12
N HIS A 311 39.29 -15.40 13.51
CA HIS A 311 38.40 -15.94 12.48
C HIS A 311 37.62 -17.13 13.02
N HIS A 312 36.30 -17.01 13.07
CA HIS A 312 35.40 -18.08 13.50
C HIS A 312 34.59 -18.65 12.33
N SER A 313 34.43 -19.97 12.28
CA SER A 313 33.56 -20.68 11.33
C SER A 313 33.06 -21.99 11.93
N ASP A 314 31.73 -22.20 11.88
CA ASP A 314 31.06 -23.36 12.51
C ASP A 314 30.97 -24.59 11.59
N ALA A 315 31.42 -24.52 10.33
CA ALA A 315 31.38 -25.70 9.44
C ALA A 315 32.59 -26.65 9.67
N GLY A 316 32.78 -27.05 10.93
CA GLY A 316 33.93 -27.79 11.49
C GLY A 316 34.28 -29.15 10.85
N SER A 317 33.57 -29.60 9.82
CA SER A 317 33.95 -30.77 9.00
C SER A 317 34.34 -30.45 7.55
N GLN A 318 34.11 -29.23 7.08
CA GLN A 318 34.43 -28.79 5.70
C GLN A 318 35.59 -27.80 5.64
N TYR A 319 35.87 -27.09 6.75
CA TYR A 319 36.94 -26.11 6.86
C TYR A 319 38.25 -26.64 7.42
N THR A 320 38.29 -27.91 7.81
CA THR A 320 39.47 -28.59 8.37
C THR A 320 40.53 -28.98 7.33
N ALA A 321 40.47 -28.45 6.11
CA ALA A 321 41.55 -28.59 5.14
C ALA A 321 42.74 -27.70 5.56
N TRP A 322 43.94 -28.27 5.62
CA TRP A 322 45.19 -27.59 5.98
C TRP A 322 45.40 -26.26 5.24
N ARG A 323 44.95 -26.18 3.97
CA ARG A 323 44.98 -24.98 3.12
C ARG A 323 44.20 -23.77 3.65
N LEU A 324 43.15 -24.00 4.42
CA LEU A 324 42.41 -22.91 5.05
C LEU A 324 43.24 -22.27 6.18
N GLY A 325 43.93 -23.09 6.97
CA GLY A 325 44.85 -22.60 8.01
C GLY A 325 45.93 -21.70 7.43
N ASP A 326 46.58 -22.13 6.35
CA ASP A 326 47.58 -21.32 5.64
C ASP A 326 46.98 -20.01 5.11
N THR A 327 45.78 -20.09 4.51
CA THR A 327 45.09 -18.89 3.98
C THR A 327 44.77 -17.89 5.08
N LEU A 328 44.30 -18.36 6.25
CA LEU A 328 44.01 -17.51 7.40
C LEU A 328 45.28 -16.83 7.92
N MET A 329 46.36 -17.58 8.11
CA MET A 329 47.65 -17.03 8.55
C MET A 329 48.20 -15.99 7.57
N LEU A 330 48.22 -16.31 6.27
CA LEU A 330 48.68 -15.38 5.21
C LEU A 330 47.79 -14.13 5.09
N SER A 331 46.55 -14.22 5.55
CA SER A 331 45.58 -13.12 5.55
C SER A 331 45.55 -12.35 6.87
N GLY A 332 46.46 -12.64 7.82
CA GLY A 332 46.58 -11.92 9.09
C GLY A 332 45.51 -12.29 10.13
N MET A 333 44.94 -13.49 10.05
CA MET A 333 43.90 -14.00 10.94
C MET A 333 44.36 -15.22 11.73
N VAL A 334 43.76 -15.42 12.90
CA VAL A 334 43.97 -16.57 13.78
C VAL A 334 42.69 -17.40 13.83
N PRO A 335 42.72 -18.71 13.52
CA PRO A 335 41.54 -19.55 13.62
C PRO A 335 41.11 -19.70 15.09
N SER A 336 39.82 -19.48 15.37
CA SER A 336 39.21 -19.88 16.64
C SER A 336 38.89 -21.38 16.59
N ILE A 337 39.37 -22.15 17.57
CA ILE A 337 39.01 -23.57 17.74
C ILE A 337 38.48 -23.75 19.17
N GLY A 338 37.15 -23.91 19.29
CA GLY A 338 36.50 -24.69 20.33
C GLY A 338 36.54 -24.16 21.77
N SER A 339 35.66 -23.23 22.13
CA SER A 339 35.05 -23.12 23.47
C SER A 339 33.90 -22.08 23.46
N VAL A 340 33.18 -21.94 24.60
CA VAL A 340 31.92 -21.18 24.91
C VAL A 340 31.58 -19.91 24.09
N GLY A 341 32.52 -19.30 23.37
CA GLY A 341 32.32 -18.27 22.34
C GLY A 341 31.68 -18.76 21.02
N ASP A 342 31.72 -20.06 20.72
CA ASP A 342 31.32 -20.61 19.40
C ASP A 342 29.83 -20.44 19.07
N ALA A 343 28.95 -20.39 20.07
CA ALA A 343 27.52 -20.16 19.86
C ALA A 343 27.19 -18.70 19.51
N TYR A 344 28.03 -17.73 19.89
CA TYR A 344 27.82 -16.30 19.61
C TYR A 344 28.05 -15.97 18.15
N ASP A 345 29.15 -16.50 17.63
CA ASP A 345 29.70 -16.11 16.36
C ASP A 345 28.84 -16.69 15.22
N ASN A 346 28.40 -17.94 15.36
CA ASN A 346 27.50 -18.56 14.39
C ASN A 346 26.14 -17.82 14.29
N ALA A 347 25.59 -17.31 15.39
CA ALA A 347 24.31 -16.59 15.37
C ALA A 347 24.35 -15.31 14.50
N LEU A 348 25.50 -14.64 14.41
CA LEU A 348 25.69 -13.47 13.55
C LEU A 348 25.69 -13.87 12.07
N ALA A 349 26.44 -14.91 11.72
CA ALA A 349 26.49 -15.47 10.37
C ALA A 349 25.09 -15.95 9.93
N GLU A 350 24.42 -16.75 10.75
CA GLU A 350 23.05 -17.22 10.50
C GLU A 350 22.07 -16.07 10.30
N THR A 351 22.21 -15.01 11.10
CA THR A 351 21.38 -13.81 10.96
C THR A 351 21.63 -13.15 9.60
N THR A 352 22.88 -12.95 9.20
CA THR A 352 23.21 -12.31 7.93
C THR A 352 22.73 -13.16 6.74
N ILE A 353 22.95 -14.46 6.77
CA ILE A 353 22.44 -15.41 5.77
C ILE A 353 20.91 -15.39 5.72
N GLY A 354 20.25 -15.32 6.88
CA GLY A 354 18.80 -15.19 6.98
C GLY A 354 18.28 -13.89 6.34
N LEU A 355 19.02 -12.77 6.47
CA LEU A 355 18.72 -11.53 5.74
C LEU A 355 18.93 -11.72 4.24
N TYR A 356 20.08 -12.22 3.81
CA TYR A 356 20.39 -12.46 2.41
C TYR A 356 19.32 -13.29 1.70
N LYS A 357 18.88 -14.40 2.30
CA LYS A 357 17.80 -15.23 1.74
C LYS A 357 16.47 -14.49 1.62
N THR A 358 16.18 -13.62 2.58
CA THR A 358 14.90 -12.93 2.71
C THR A 358 14.82 -11.67 1.86
N GLU A 359 15.93 -10.92 1.80
CA GLU A 359 16.04 -9.60 1.18
C GLU A 359 16.55 -9.70 -0.25
N ALA A 360 17.49 -10.60 -0.54
CA ALA A 360 18.15 -10.71 -1.83
C ALA A 360 17.57 -11.86 -2.67
N ILE A 361 17.47 -13.07 -2.09
CA ILE A 361 17.13 -14.29 -2.85
C ILE A 361 15.62 -14.48 -3.07
N ARG A 362 14.74 -13.86 -2.29
CA ARG A 362 13.29 -14.05 -2.46
C ARG A 362 12.83 -13.63 -3.87
N ASP A 363 11.80 -14.28 -4.42
CA ASP A 363 11.41 -14.10 -5.83
C ASP A 363 11.00 -12.66 -6.22
N ASP A 364 10.37 -11.91 -5.31
CA ASP A 364 9.99 -10.50 -5.48
C ASP A 364 11.04 -9.51 -4.95
N SER A 365 12.26 -9.97 -4.72
CA SER A 365 13.38 -9.14 -4.25
C SER A 365 13.70 -8.01 -5.23
N PRO A 366 13.99 -6.78 -4.74
CA PRO A 366 14.44 -5.68 -5.60
C PRO A 366 15.80 -5.95 -6.25
N PHE A 367 16.57 -6.91 -5.74
CA PHE A 367 17.88 -7.29 -6.29
C PHE A 367 17.79 -8.32 -7.41
N ARG A 368 16.60 -8.92 -7.63
CA ARG A 368 16.39 -9.85 -8.74
C ARG A 368 16.10 -9.09 -10.03
N ARG A 369 16.73 -9.55 -11.11
CA ARG A 369 16.46 -9.11 -12.49
C ARG A 369 15.60 -10.12 -13.27
N GLY A 370 15.18 -11.19 -12.60
CA GLY A 370 14.47 -12.32 -13.17
C GLY A 370 14.74 -13.60 -12.38
N PRO A 371 14.32 -14.77 -12.91
CA PRO A 371 14.61 -16.06 -12.30
C PRO A 371 16.12 -16.36 -12.29
N LEU A 372 16.62 -16.96 -11.22
CA LEU A 372 18.03 -17.33 -11.09
C LEU A 372 18.33 -18.61 -11.89
N ARG A 373 19.04 -18.50 -13.00
CA ARG A 373 19.30 -19.60 -13.95
C ARG A 373 20.75 -20.07 -13.95
N ARG A 374 21.69 -19.18 -13.63
CA ARG A 374 23.14 -19.43 -13.68
C ARG A 374 23.85 -18.78 -12.49
N LEU A 375 25.12 -19.18 -12.29
CA LEU A 375 26.01 -18.61 -11.27
C LEU A 375 26.05 -17.07 -11.32
N ALA A 376 26.24 -16.51 -12.52
CA ALA A 376 26.31 -15.07 -12.73
C ALA A 376 25.07 -14.29 -12.25
N ASP A 377 23.89 -14.91 -12.26
CA ASP A 377 22.67 -14.25 -11.76
C ASP A 377 22.71 -14.12 -10.23
N VAL A 378 23.28 -15.12 -9.55
CA VAL A 378 23.47 -15.12 -8.09
C VAL A 378 24.60 -14.16 -7.72
N GLU A 379 25.70 -14.15 -8.47
CA GLU A 379 26.84 -13.24 -8.25
C GLU A 379 26.41 -11.78 -8.36
N LEU A 380 25.73 -11.41 -9.45
CA LEU A 380 25.28 -10.02 -9.67
C LEU A 380 24.31 -9.57 -8.58
N LEU A 381 23.35 -10.42 -8.23
CA LEU A 381 22.41 -10.16 -7.15
C LEU A 381 23.12 -10.00 -5.80
N THR A 382 24.11 -10.84 -5.51
CA THR A 382 24.87 -10.81 -4.27
C THR A 382 25.74 -9.56 -4.21
N ALA A 383 26.38 -9.18 -5.31
CA ALA A 383 27.15 -7.94 -5.41
C ALA A 383 26.27 -6.71 -5.12
N ASP A 384 25.13 -6.60 -5.80
CA ASP A 384 24.17 -5.48 -5.63
C ASP A 384 23.66 -5.44 -4.18
N TRP A 385 23.31 -6.60 -3.59
CA TRP A 385 22.85 -6.68 -2.20
C TRP A 385 23.93 -6.36 -1.18
N VAL A 386 25.14 -6.90 -1.31
CA VAL A 386 26.27 -6.61 -0.40
C VAL A 386 26.64 -5.13 -0.46
N GLY A 387 26.67 -4.55 -1.66
CA GLY A 387 26.90 -3.12 -1.86
C GLY A 387 25.89 -2.27 -1.09
N TRP A 388 24.60 -2.54 -1.25
CA TRP A 388 23.54 -1.86 -0.50
C TRP A 388 23.59 -2.15 1.00
N PHE A 389 23.81 -3.41 1.40
CA PHE A 389 23.84 -3.86 2.79
C PHE A 389 24.91 -3.12 3.60
N ASN A 390 26.09 -2.94 3.03
CA ASN A 390 27.21 -2.29 3.69
C ASN A 390 27.08 -0.75 3.72
N ASN A 391 26.60 -0.15 2.62
CA ASN A 391 26.71 1.30 2.42
C ASN A 391 25.40 2.07 2.69
N THR A 392 24.25 1.42 2.57
CA THR A 392 22.95 2.12 2.59
C THR A 392 21.97 1.51 3.59
N ARG A 393 22.07 0.20 3.86
CA ARG A 393 21.09 -0.51 4.69
C ARG A 393 21.08 -0.02 6.13
N LEU A 394 19.95 0.55 6.57
CA LEU A 394 19.79 1.03 7.93
C LEU A 394 19.69 -0.15 8.93
N MET A 395 20.62 -0.17 9.87
CA MET A 395 20.72 -1.16 10.94
C MET A 395 20.11 -0.62 12.23
N HIS A 396 19.10 -1.31 12.79
CA HIS A 396 18.53 -0.92 14.08
C HIS A 396 19.58 -0.96 15.19
N ARG A 397 20.43 -2.00 15.22
CA ARG A 397 21.48 -2.18 16.24
C ARG A 397 22.56 -1.08 16.22
N LEU A 398 22.71 -0.38 15.09
CA LEU A 398 23.70 0.69 14.89
C LEU A 398 23.06 2.08 14.89
N GLY A 399 21.88 2.24 15.50
CA GLY A 399 21.22 3.54 15.57
C GLY A 399 20.73 4.08 14.22
N ARG A 400 20.33 3.19 13.31
CA ARG A 400 19.94 3.52 11.92
C ARG A 400 21.08 4.13 11.10
N LYS A 401 22.28 3.61 11.29
CA LYS A 401 23.43 3.82 10.40
C LYS A 401 23.72 2.57 9.57
N PRO A 402 24.20 2.71 8.32
CA PRO A 402 24.82 1.63 7.57
C PRO A 402 26.10 1.10 8.26
N PRO A 403 26.47 -0.18 8.05
CA PRO A 403 27.70 -0.74 8.62
C PRO A 403 28.97 0.07 8.32
N VAL A 404 29.15 0.52 7.07
CA VAL A 404 30.34 1.30 6.67
C VAL A 404 30.41 2.63 7.39
N GLU A 405 29.29 3.35 7.50
CA GLU A 405 29.22 4.63 8.23
C GLU A 405 29.55 4.45 9.72
N PHE A 406 29.02 3.40 10.33
CA PHE A 406 29.28 3.10 11.75
C PHE A 406 30.74 2.72 12.02
N GLU A 407 31.40 2.00 11.10
CA GLU A 407 32.85 1.75 11.19
C GLU A 407 33.66 3.03 10.97
N ALA A 408 33.26 3.89 10.03
CA ALA A 408 33.96 5.14 9.77
C ALA A 408 33.96 6.06 11.00
N ASP A 409 32.85 6.13 11.74
CA ASP A 409 32.77 6.86 13.01
C ASP A 409 33.81 6.35 14.02
N TYR A 410 33.97 5.02 14.16
CA TYR A 410 34.97 4.42 15.06
C TYR A 410 36.40 4.86 14.73
N TYR A 411 36.77 4.83 13.44
CA TYR A 411 38.12 5.22 13.01
C TYR A 411 38.34 6.73 13.09
N ALA A 412 37.28 7.54 12.91
CA ALA A 412 37.34 8.98 13.13
C ALA A 412 37.58 9.30 14.62
N ASP A 413 36.91 8.60 15.53
CA ASP A 413 37.11 8.78 16.98
C ASP A 413 38.51 8.35 17.41
N LEU A 414 39.02 7.24 16.87
CA LEU A 414 40.36 6.73 17.17
C LEU A 414 41.47 7.69 16.72
N THR A 415 41.28 8.41 15.60
CA THR A 415 42.25 9.40 15.11
C THR A 415 42.21 10.73 15.86
N GLN A 416 41.11 11.03 16.56
CA GLN A 416 40.95 12.25 17.36
C GLN A 416 41.43 12.11 18.82
N GLN A 417 41.71 10.89 19.30
CA GLN A 417 42.27 10.68 20.64
C GLN A 417 43.76 11.10 20.66
N PRO A 418 44.15 12.08 21.51
CA PRO A 418 45.54 12.51 21.61
C PRO A 418 46.42 11.38 22.15
N ALA A 419 47.65 11.27 21.64
CA ALA A 419 48.62 10.20 21.89
C ALA A 419 49.08 9.99 23.36
N GLY A 420 48.45 10.64 24.34
CA GLY A 420 48.86 10.68 25.75
C GLY A 420 48.19 9.68 26.69
N VAL A 421 47.31 8.80 26.21
CA VAL A 421 46.72 7.72 27.03
C VAL A 421 46.72 6.42 26.21
N ARG A 422 47.87 5.77 26.15
CA ARG A 422 48.00 4.38 25.69
C ARG A 422 48.71 3.56 26.76
#